data_AF-A0A966L1P4-F1
#
_entry.id   AF-A0A966L1P4-F1
#
_cell.length_a   1.000
_cell.length_b   1.000
_cell.length_c   1.000
_cell.angle_alpha   90.00
_cell.angle_beta   90.00
_cell.angle_gamma   90.00
#
_symmetry.space_group_name_H-M   'P 1'
#
loop_
_entity.id
_entity.type
_entity.pdbx_description
1 polymer ?
#
loop_
_entity_poly.entity_id
_entity_poly.type
_entity_poly.pdbx_seq_one_letter_code
_entity_poly.pdbx_strand_id
1 'polypeptide(L)'
;MKRLSDEQINTIAELLKEGKLLPEEYRWLLFEGKQETELIYAGKTREVDALTDTMAVPLQKVKVFGDVKDDEWHNMLIFGDNLQILKTLLKMKEDGKLKNPDGSRGVKLIYIDPPFGTGDIYGRG
;
A
#
# COMPACT_ATOMS: atom_id res chain seq x y z
N MET A 1 25.02 20.78 -16.57
CA MET A 1 24.61 19.41 -16.92
C MET A 1 25.83 18.63 -17.38
N LYS A 2 26.06 17.42 -16.83
CA LYS A 2 27.06 16.51 -17.41
C LYS A 2 26.45 15.95 -18.70
N ARG A 3 27.02 16.27 -19.86
CA ARG A 3 26.65 15.70 -21.15
C ARG A 3 27.26 14.31 -21.26
N LEU A 4 26.52 13.36 -21.82
CA LEU A 4 27.07 12.06 -22.21
C LEU A 4 28.19 12.28 -23.25
N SER A 5 29.29 11.54 -23.11
CA SER A 5 30.31 11.48 -24.17
C SER A 5 29.81 10.63 -25.35
N ASP A 6 30.41 10.81 -26.53
CA ASP A 6 30.08 10.02 -27.72
C ASP A 6 30.29 8.51 -27.49
N GLU A 7 31.30 8.16 -26.70
CA GLU A 7 31.57 6.77 -26.29
C GLU A 7 30.46 6.20 -25.40
N GLN A 8 29.97 6.99 -24.43
CA GLN A 8 28.84 6.59 -23.59
C GLN A 8 27.57 6.42 -24.43
N ILE A 9 27.33 7.31 -25.40
CA ILE A 9 26.18 7.22 -26.31
C ILE A 9 26.25 5.93 -27.13
N ASN A 10 27.42 5.58 -27.68
CA ASN A 10 27.60 4.37 -28.48
C ASN A 10 27.38 3.11 -27.64
N THR A 11 27.96 3.03 -26.45
CA THR A 11 27.78 1.89 -25.53
C THR A 11 26.31 1.71 -25.13
N ILE A 12 25.62 2.80 -24.78
CA ILE A 12 24.19 2.77 -24.46
C ILE A 12 23.39 2.26 -25.68
N ALA A 13 23.71 2.75 -26.88
CA ALA A 13 23.02 2.33 -28.10
C ALA A 13 23.24 0.85 -28.43
N GLU A 14 24.44 0.31 -28.22
CA GLU A 14 24.73 -1.12 -28.41
C GLU A 14 23.95 -1.98 -27.43
N LEU A 15 23.96 -1.64 -26.14
CA LEU A 15 23.21 -2.37 -25.11
C LEU A 15 21.71 -2.40 -25.42
N LEU A 16 21.15 -1.25 -25.85
CA LEU A 16 19.74 -1.17 -26.26
C LEU A 16 19.43 -2.01 -27.52
N LYS A 17 20.32 -2.00 -28.52
CA LYS A 17 20.17 -2.83 -29.73
C LYS A 17 20.23 -4.33 -29.42
N GLU A 18 21.07 -4.73 -28.48
CA GLU A 18 21.19 -6.11 -28.01
C GLU A 18 20.06 -6.52 -27.04
N GLY A 19 19.20 -5.58 -26.64
CA GLY A 19 18.13 -5.83 -25.67
C GLY A 19 18.65 -6.07 -24.25
N LYS A 20 19.88 -5.65 -23.93
CA LYS A 20 20.48 -5.76 -22.60
C LYS A 20 20.07 -4.57 -21.74
N LEU A 21 20.02 -4.80 -20.42
CA LEU A 21 19.77 -3.73 -19.45
C LEU A 21 20.94 -2.74 -19.42
N LEU A 22 20.62 -1.46 -19.22
CA LEU A 22 21.64 -0.43 -19.05
C LEU A 22 22.22 -0.48 -17.62
N PRO A 23 23.55 -0.34 -17.47
CA PRO A 23 24.19 -0.13 -16.17
C PRO A 23 23.58 1.04 -15.37
N GLU A 24 23.53 0.89 -14.06
CA GLU A 24 22.92 1.87 -13.15
C GLU A 24 23.63 3.24 -13.15
N GLU A 25 24.92 3.26 -13.47
CA GLU A 25 25.73 4.48 -13.61
C GLU A 25 25.20 5.46 -14.67
N TYR A 26 24.55 4.97 -15.73
CA TYR A 26 23.95 5.84 -16.76
C TYR A 26 22.63 6.45 -16.32
N ARG A 27 21.99 5.95 -15.26
CA ARG A 27 20.69 6.42 -14.76
C ARG A 27 20.72 7.92 -14.43
N TRP A 28 21.82 8.39 -13.84
CA TRP A 28 22.01 9.80 -13.44
C TRP A 28 22.35 10.73 -14.61
N LEU A 29 22.79 10.16 -15.74
CA LEU A 29 23.15 10.90 -16.95
C LEU A 29 21.98 10.99 -17.93
N LEU A 30 21.05 10.02 -17.89
CA LEU A 30 19.94 9.89 -18.84
C LEU A 30 18.65 10.58 -18.40
N PHE A 31 18.40 10.72 -17.09
CA PHE A 31 17.12 11.23 -16.57
C PHE A 31 17.32 12.47 -15.70
N GLU A 32 16.66 13.57 -16.07
CA GLU A 32 16.60 14.81 -15.27
C GLU A 32 15.49 14.70 -14.22
N GLY A 33 15.84 14.72 -12.93
CA GLY A 33 14.85 14.80 -11.84
C GLY A 33 15.45 14.50 -10.47
N LYS A 34 14.97 15.22 -9.44
CA LYS A 34 15.13 14.77 -8.04
C LYS A 34 14.41 13.42 -7.95
N GLN A 35 15.19 12.35 -7.79
CA GLN A 35 14.61 11.04 -7.58
C GLN A 35 13.84 11.05 -6.26
N GLU A 36 12.56 10.75 -6.32
CA GLU A 36 11.86 10.22 -5.15
C GLU A 36 12.52 8.87 -4.86
N THR A 37 13.18 8.77 -3.70
CA THR A 37 13.76 7.52 -3.24
C THR A 37 12.64 6.55 -2.91
N GLU A 38 12.53 5.45 -3.65
CA GLU A 38 11.57 4.38 -3.38
C GLU A 38 12.29 3.14 -2.83
N LEU A 39 11.78 2.59 -1.72
CA LEU A 39 12.20 1.28 -1.22
C LEU A 39 11.57 0.18 -2.07
N ILE A 40 12.37 -0.55 -2.84
CA ILE A 40 11.92 -1.70 -3.64
C ILE A 40 12.47 -2.98 -3.02
N TYR A 41 11.67 -4.04 -3.00
CA TYR A 41 12.09 -5.38 -2.59
C TYR A 41 11.30 -6.43 -3.38
N ALA A 42 11.85 -7.65 -3.47
CA ALA A 42 11.21 -8.75 -4.17
C ALA A 42 9.83 -9.05 -3.56
N GLY A 43 8.79 -9.13 -4.41
CA GLY A 43 7.42 -9.36 -3.96
C GLY A 43 6.71 -8.13 -3.39
N LYS A 44 7.30 -6.93 -3.45
CA LYS A 44 6.60 -5.69 -3.09
C LYS A 44 5.40 -5.47 -4.01
N THR A 45 4.19 -5.63 -3.47
CA THR A 45 2.95 -5.26 -4.18
C THR A 45 2.90 -3.76 -4.40
N ARG A 46 2.50 -3.33 -5.60
CA ARG A 46 2.25 -1.92 -5.88
C ARG A 46 1.06 -1.45 -5.06
N GLU A 47 1.11 -0.22 -4.53
CA GLU A 47 0.01 0.34 -3.75
C GLU A 47 -1.32 0.32 -4.51
N VAL A 48 -1.29 0.69 -5.79
CA VAL A 48 -2.47 0.68 -6.67
C VAL A 48 -3.08 -0.71 -6.74
N ASP A 49 -2.25 -1.75 -6.94
CA ASP A 49 -2.72 -3.13 -7.05
C ASP A 49 -3.31 -3.61 -5.73
N ALA A 50 -2.65 -3.32 -4.61
CA ALA A 50 -3.17 -3.66 -3.29
C ALA A 50 -4.55 -3.04 -3.03
N LEU A 51 -4.79 -1.81 -3.51
CA LEU A 51 -6.08 -1.14 -3.39
C LEU A 51 -7.14 -1.65 -4.37
N THR A 52 -6.77 -2.02 -5.60
CA THR A 52 -7.72 -2.48 -6.63
C THR A 52 -8.10 -3.93 -6.47
N ASP A 53 -7.14 -4.79 -6.11
CA ASP A 53 -7.33 -6.24 -6.06
C ASP A 53 -8.03 -6.68 -4.77
N THR A 54 -7.94 -5.85 -3.73
CA THR A 54 -8.68 -6.08 -2.50
C THR A 54 -10.16 -5.77 -2.68
N MET A 55 -10.98 -6.82 -2.67
CA MET A 55 -12.42 -6.68 -2.67
C MET A 55 -12.95 -6.34 -1.27
N ALA A 56 -13.90 -5.40 -1.20
CA ALA A 56 -14.68 -5.16 0.02
C ALA A 56 -15.63 -6.34 0.27
N VAL A 57 -15.85 -6.66 1.55
CA VAL A 57 -16.72 -7.75 1.98
C VAL A 57 -17.90 -7.19 2.78
N PRO A 58 -19.10 -7.78 2.68
CA PRO A 58 -20.23 -7.34 3.50
C PRO A 58 -19.98 -7.68 4.98
N LEU A 59 -20.29 -6.75 5.89
CA LEU A 59 -20.26 -7.02 7.32
C LEU A 59 -21.60 -7.59 7.77
N GLN A 60 -21.57 -8.75 8.43
CA GLN A 60 -22.75 -9.38 9.01
C GLN A 60 -22.69 -9.33 10.54
N LYS A 61 -23.75 -8.85 11.18
CA LYS A 61 -23.88 -8.88 12.65
C LYS A 61 -24.10 -10.33 13.09
N VAL A 62 -23.13 -10.89 13.82
CA VAL A 62 -23.20 -12.27 14.36
C VAL A 62 -23.64 -12.27 15.82
N LYS A 63 -23.21 -11.27 16.59
CA LYS A 63 -23.53 -11.15 18.02
C LYS A 63 -23.57 -9.69 18.44
N VAL A 64 -24.46 -9.38 19.37
CA VAL A 64 -24.59 -8.06 20.00
C VAL A 64 -24.41 -8.23 21.51
N PHE A 65 -23.71 -7.29 22.13
CA PHE A 65 -23.47 -7.25 23.58
C PHE A 65 -24.08 -5.97 24.15
N GLY A 66 -25.03 -6.10 25.08
CA GLY A 66 -25.79 -4.97 25.65
C GLY A 66 -26.96 -4.52 24.75
N ASP A 67 -27.64 -3.46 25.18
CA ASP A 67 -28.70 -2.81 24.39
C ASP A 67 -28.09 -1.84 23.38
N VAL A 68 -27.91 -2.32 22.14
CA VAL A 68 -27.42 -1.52 21.01
C VAL A 68 -28.60 -1.14 20.13
N LYS A 69 -28.78 0.16 19.89
CA LYS A 69 -29.69 0.68 18.87
C LYS A 69 -28.95 0.93 17.57
N ASP A 70 -29.58 0.61 16.45
CA ASP A 70 -28.94 0.72 15.13
C ASP A 70 -28.53 2.15 14.74
N ASP A 71 -29.19 3.17 15.31
CA ASP A 71 -28.94 4.59 15.00
C ASP A 71 -27.96 5.28 15.96
N GLU A 72 -27.46 4.57 16.98
CA GLU A 72 -26.50 5.12 17.96
C GLU A 72 -25.07 4.61 17.67
N TRP A 73 -24.07 5.41 18.04
CA TRP A 73 -22.68 4.97 17.93
C TRP A 73 -22.44 3.76 18.84
N HIS A 74 -21.80 2.73 18.31
CA HIS A 74 -21.45 1.54 19.06
C HIS A 74 -20.07 1.01 18.66
N ASN A 75 -19.44 0.29 19.58
CA ASN A 75 -18.19 -0.40 19.29
C ASN A 75 -18.43 -1.57 18.33
N MET A 76 -17.41 -1.89 17.52
CA MET A 76 -17.44 -3.02 16.61
C MET A 76 -16.24 -3.92 16.87
N LEU A 77 -16.50 -5.22 17.00
CA LEU A 77 -15.49 -6.26 16.92
C LEU A 77 -15.73 -7.02 15.62
N ILE A 78 -14.79 -6.94 14.69
CA ILE A 78 -14.92 -7.52 13.34
C ILE A 78 -13.96 -8.69 13.23
N PHE A 79 -14.47 -9.85 12.82
CA PHE A 79 -13.67 -11.06 12.57
C PHE A 79 -13.55 -11.29 11.07
N GLY A 80 -12.32 -11.52 10.59
CA GLY A 80 -12.03 -11.76 9.18
C GLY A 80 -10.63 -11.29 8.79
N ASP A 81 -10.36 -11.30 7.48
CA ASP A 81 -9.11 -10.78 6.93
C ASP A 81 -9.04 -9.25 7.05
N ASN A 82 -7.94 -8.74 7.62
CA ASN A 82 -7.78 -7.32 7.91
C ASN A 82 -7.81 -6.46 6.64
N LEU A 83 -7.24 -6.93 5.53
CA LEU A 83 -7.13 -6.14 4.31
C LEU A 83 -8.51 -5.92 3.68
N GLN A 84 -9.32 -6.98 3.61
CA GLN A 84 -10.70 -6.90 3.11
C GLN A 84 -11.61 -6.06 4.03
N ILE A 85 -11.43 -6.17 5.35
CA ILE A 85 -12.16 -5.35 6.33
C ILE A 85 -11.80 -3.87 6.15
N LEU A 86 -10.51 -3.54 6.06
CA LEU A 86 -10.05 -2.16 5.85
C LEU A 86 -10.61 -1.58 4.56
N LYS A 87 -10.67 -2.34 3.46
CA LYS A 87 -11.32 -1.92 2.21
C LYS A 87 -12.80 -1.59 2.41
N THR A 88 -13.50 -2.39 3.20
CA THR A 88 -14.91 -2.17 3.54
C THR A 88 -15.09 -0.90 4.36
N LEU A 89 -14.23 -0.65 5.35
CA LEU A 89 -14.24 0.56 6.15
C LEU A 89 -13.92 1.82 5.32
N LEU A 90 -13.02 1.72 4.34
CA LEU A 90 -12.78 2.79 3.37
C LEU A 90 -14.04 3.13 2.57
N LYS A 91 -14.76 2.12 2.06
CA LYS A 91 -16.04 2.33 1.39
C LYS A 91 -17.08 2.97 2.33
N MET A 92 -17.16 2.53 3.58
CA MET A 92 -18.05 3.16 4.58
C MET A 92 -17.66 4.64 4.84
N LYS A 93 -16.37 4.98 4.80
CA LYS A 93 -15.91 6.37 4.88
C LYS A 93 -16.39 7.17 3.67
N GLU A 94 -16.26 6.63 2.46
CA GLU A 94 -16.71 7.23 1.19
C GLU A 94 -18.24 7.41 1.13
N ASP A 95 -18.99 6.45 1.67
CA ASP A 95 -20.45 6.51 1.79
C ASP A 95 -20.92 7.44 2.93
N GLY A 96 -19.98 7.93 3.76
CA GLY A 96 -20.29 8.81 4.89
C GLY A 96 -20.93 8.10 6.07
N LYS A 97 -20.81 6.77 6.15
CA LYS A 97 -21.24 5.92 7.28
C LYS A 97 -20.19 5.87 8.39
N LEU A 98 -18.91 5.97 8.05
CA LEU A 98 -17.82 6.07 9.02
C LEU A 98 -17.54 7.53 9.34
N LYS A 99 -18.17 8.05 10.40
CA LYS A 99 -18.07 9.44 10.86
C LYS A 99 -17.82 9.50 12.36
N ASN A 100 -17.09 10.53 12.77
CA ASN A 100 -16.84 10.84 14.17
C ASN A 100 -17.94 11.77 14.72
N PRO A 101 -18.08 11.88 16.05
CA PRO A 101 -19.08 12.75 16.67
C PRO A 101 -18.97 14.25 16.30
N ASP A 102 -17.78 14.71 15.91
CA ASP A 102 -17.53 16.09 15.46
C ASP A 102 -17.82 16.33 13.96
N GLY A 103 -18.37 15.32 13.27
CA GLY A 103 -18.68 15.37 11.84
C GLY A 103 -17.51 15.05 10.91
N SER A 104 -16.29 14.86 11.44
CA SER A 104 -15.15 14.44 10.61
C SER A 104 -15.34 13.01 10.09
N ARG A 105 -14.91 12.76 8.84
CA ARG A 105 -15.07 11.45 8.16
C ARG A 105 -13.88 10.53 8.43
N GLY A 106 -14.15 9.25 8.66
CA GLY A 106 -13.13 8.21 8.82
C GLY A 106 -12.66 8.04 10.26
N VAL A 107 -11.44 7.54 10.42
CA VAL A 107 -10.84 7.17 11.71
C VAL A 107 -9.86 8.27 12.15
N LYS A 108 -9.89 8.63 13.45
CA LYS A 108 -8.99 9.64 14.04
C LYS A 108 -7.68 9.07 14.57
N LEU A 109 -7.71 7.85 15.08
CA LEU A 109 -6.57 7.17 15.69
C LEU A 109 -6.57 5.72 15.26
N ILE A 110 -5.42 5.26 14.77
CA ILE A 110 -5.17 3.85 14.46
C ILE A 110 -4.04 3.41 15.35
N TYR A 111 -4.26 2.33 16.09
CA TYR A 111 -3.21 1.62 16.83
C TYR A 111 -3.13 0.20 16.28
N ILE A 112 -1.93 -0.22 15.91
CA ILE A 112 -1.63 -1.57 15.43
C ILE A 112 -0.37 -2.08 16.13
N ASP A 113 -0.34 -3.38 16.41
CA ASP A 113 0.82 -4.10 16.90
C ASP A 113 1.08 -5.30 15.96
N PRO A 114 1.64 -5.04 14.76
CA PRO A 114 1.89 -6.08 13.77
C PRO A 114 3.09 -6.94 14.19
N PRO A 115 3.23 -8.17 13.64
CA PRO A 115 4.40 -9.00 13.90
C PRO A 115 5.70 -8.31 13.47
N PHE A 116 6.72 -8.32 14.32
CA PHE A 116 7.98 -7.57 14.15
C PHE A 116 8.96 -8.15 13.11
N GLY A 117 8.62 -9.28 12.47
CA GLY A 117 9.49 -9.92 11.48
C GLY A 117 10.81 -10.46 12.04
N THR A 118 10.89 -10.71 13.35
CA THR A 118 12.14 -11.06 14.07
C THR A 118 12.68 -12.47 13.83
N GLY A 119 12.25 -13.17 12.78
CA GLY A 119 12.79 -14.49 12.39
C GLY A 119 12.42 -15.67 13.30
N ASP A 120 12.08 -15.43 14.57
CA ASP A 120 11.67 -16.49 15.51
C ASP A 120 10.29 -17.10 15.17
N ILE A 121 9.46 -16.36 14.42
CA ILE A 121 8.07 -16.71 14.07
C ILE A 121 7.97 -17.25 12.62
N TYR A 122 8.93 -16.91 11.75
CA TYR A 122 8.95 -17.33 10.35
C TYR A 122 10.08 -18.35 10.16
N GLY A 123 9.76 -19.62 10.42
CA GLY A 123 10.71 -20.71 10.24
C GLY A 123 11.30 -20.72 8.83
N ARG A 124 12.62 -20.95 8.74
CA ARG A 124 13.34 -21.19 7.49
C ARG A 124 12.79 -22.48 6.85
N GLY A 125 11.81 -22.33 5.97
CA GLY A 125 11.44 -23.33 4.97
C GLY A 125 12.33 -23.23 3.76
#